data_AF-A0A382KCY4-F1
#
_entry.id   AF-A0A382KCY4-F1
#
_cell.length_a   1.000
_cell.length_b   1.000
_cell.length_c   1.000
_cell.angle_alpha   90.00
_cell.angle_beta   90.00
_cell.angle_gamma   90.00
#
_symmetry.space_group_name_H-M   'P 1'
#
loop_
_entity.id
_entity.type
_entity.pdbx_description
1 polymer ?
#
loop_
_entity_poly.entity_id
_entity_poly.type
_entity_poly.pdbx_seq_one_letter_code
_entity_poly.pdbx_strand_id
1 'polypeptide(L)'
;MKEKEVEYVDLRFTDPRGKLQHLTMDGKMVDEKMLNEGVFFDGSSIAGWKSIHESDMLLKPDLERTIIDPFTSHSTLVLFVDVLDAVKKDPYERDPRSIAKKAEAYLKK
;
A
#
# COMPACT_ATOMS: atom_id res chain seq x y z
N MET A 1 -2.98 14.39 -9.43
CA MET A 1 -1.96 13.93 -10.40
C MET A 1 -1.73 14.94 -11.52
N LYS A 2 -2.77 15.34 -12.26
CA LYS A 2 -2.65 16.29 -13.40
C LYS A 2 -2.11 17.68 -13.01
N GLU A 3 -2.55 18.24 -11.89
CA GLU A 3 -2.12 19.59 -11.43
C GLU A 3 -0.68 19.64 -10.90
N LYS A 4 -0.11 18.50 -10.51
CA LYS A 4 1.23 18.40 -9.91
C LYS A 4 2.24 17.71 -10.83
N GLU A 5 1.87 17.51 -12.10
CA GLU A 5 2.69 16.84 -13.12
C GLU A 5 3.32 15.54 -12.60
N VAL A 6 2.54 14.72 -11.89
CA VAL A 6 3.03 13.49 -11.28
C VAL A 6 3.34 12.46 -12.37
N GLU A 7 4.59 12.03 -12.42
CA GLU A 7 5.10 11.03 -13.36
C GLU A 7 4.98 9.61 -12.78
N TYR A 8 5.14 9.46 -11.46
CA TYR A 8 5.15 8.17 -10.78
C TYR A 8 4.29 8.19 -9.51
N VAL A 9 3.76 7.01 -9.15
CA VAL A 9 3.08 6.81 -7.86
C VAL A 9 3.82 5.74 -7.07
N ASP A 10 4.28 6.10 -5.88
CA ASP A 10 5.04 5.23 -4.99
C ASP A 10 4.14 4.74 -3.85
N LEU A 11 3.82 3.45 -3.88
CA LEU A 11 2.97 2.76 -2.92
C LEU A 11 3.82 2.28 -1.75
N ARG A 12 3.57 2.77 -0.54
CA ARG A 12 4.38 2.47 0.66
C ARG A 12 3.60 1.71 1.71
N PHE A 13 4.21 0.65 2.24
CA PHE A 13 3.69 -0.15 3.35
C PHE A 13 4.80 -0.51 4.34
N THR A 14 4.44 -0.96 5.52
CA THR A 14 5.40 -1.32 6.58
C THR A 14 5.39 -2.83 6.79
N ASP A 15 6.57 -3.45 6.83
CA ASP A 15 6.69 -4.86 7.15
C ASP A 15 6.58 -5.12 8.68
N PRO A 16 6.46 -6.39 9.13
CA PRO A 16 6.33 -6.70 10.55
C PRO A 16 7.53 -6.30 11.41
N ARG A 17 8.68 -6.00 10.78
CA ARG A 17 9.91 -5.54 11.45
C ARG A 17 9.97 -4.01 11.55
N GLY A 18 8.97 -3.31 11.04
CA GLY A 18 8.88 -1.86 11.05
C GLY A 18 9.63 -1.17 9.90
N LYS A 19 10.14 -1.93 8.93
CA LYS A 19 10.81 -1.31 7.77
C LYS A 19 9.77 -0.85 6.75
N LEU A 20 9.93 0.37 6.27
CA LEU A 20 9.12 0.91 5.18
C LEU A 20 9.58 0.29 3.86
N GLN A 21 8.64 -0.38 3.19
CA GLN A 21 8.78 -1.01 1.88
C GLN A 21 7.99 -0.18 0.86
N HIS A 22 8.35 -0.31 -0.42
CA HIS A 22 7.66 0.43 -1.47
C HIS A 22 7.68 -0.27 -2.84
N LEU A 23 6.70 0.10 -3.67
CA LEU A 23 6.52 -0.29 -5.07
C LEU A 23 6.18 0.97 -5.85
N THR A 24 6.90 1.23 -6.95
CA THR A 24 6.64 2.38 -7.80
C THR A 24 5.90 1.97 -9.07
N MET A 25 4.84 2.72 -9.39
CA MET A 25 3.99 2.55 -10.56
C MET A 25 4.16 3.74 -11.50
N ASP A 26 4.20 3.49 -12.80
CA ASP A 26 4.13 4.57 -13.80
C ASP A 26 2.78 5.27 -13.67
N GLY A 27 2.78 6.60 -13.61
CA GLY A 27 1.58 7.41 -13.43
C GLY A 27 0.53 7.20 -14.53
N LYS A 28 0.94 6.72 -15.72
CA LYS A 28 0.02 6.37 -16.83
C LYS A 28 -0.73 5.06 -16.59
N MET A 29 -0.24 4.19 -15.71
CA MET A 29 -0.92 2.94 -15.33
C MET A 29 -1.88 3.13 -14.16
N VAL A 30 -1.85 4.29 -13.50
CA VAL A 30 -2.71 4.56 -12.34
C VAL A 30 -4.06 5.07 -12.81
N ASP A 31 -5.08 4.22 -12.67
CA ASP A 31 -6.47 4.53 -12.97
C ASP A 31 -7.36 4.49 -11.72
N GLU A 32 -8.62 4.88 -11.86
CA GLU A 32 -9.58 4.87 -10.75
C GLU A 32 -9.78 3.47 -10.18
N LYS A 33 -9.69 2.43 -11.03
CA LYS A 33 -9.85 1.05 -10.61
C LYS A 33 -8.70 0.64 -9.68
N MET A 34 -7.47 0.94 -10.03
CA MET A 34 -6.29 0.69 -9.20
C MET A 34 -6.39 1.41 -7.84
N LEU A 35 -6.82 2.66 -7.84
CA LEU A 35 -6.96 3.44 -6.60
C LEU A 35 -8.11 2.90 -5.72
N ASN A 36 -9.20 2.39 -6.33
CA ASN A 36 -10.39 1.91 -5.63
C ASN A 36 -10.34 0.41 -5.26
N GLU A 37 -9.72 -0.43 -6.07
CA GLU A 37 -9.67 -1.89 -5.88
C GLU A 37 -8.30 -2.36 -5.36
N GLY A 38 -7.24 -1.57 -5.56
CA GLY A 38 -5.88 -1.91 -5.15
C GLY A 38 -5.05 -2.59 -6.23
N VAL A 39 -3.83 -2.98 -5.86
CA VAL A 39 -2.81 -3.58 -6.74
C VAL A 39 -2.40 -4.92 -6.18
N PHE A 40 -2.32 -5.95 -7.02
CA PHE A 40 -1.81 -7.25 -6.61
C PHE A 40 -0.29 -7.22 -6.43
N PHE A 41 0.18 -7.89 -5.38
CA PHE A 41 1.58 -7.97 -5.00
C PHE A 41 1.91 -9.34 -4.40
N ASP A 42 3.10 -9.86 -4.70
CA ASP A 42 3.60 -11.11 -4.13
C ASP A 42 4.18 -10.90 -2.73
N GLY A 43 3.40 -11.24 -1.71
CA GLY A 43 3.75 -11.14 -0.30
C GLY A 43 4.84 -12.11 0.17
N SER A 44 5.20 -13.13 -0.63
CA SER A 44 6.24 -14.10 -0.23
C SER A 44 7.63 -13.48 -0.13
N SER A 45 7.84 -12.35 -0.81
CA SER A 45 9.08 -11.57 -0.77
C SER A 45 9.23 -10.77 0.54
N ILE A 46 8.20 -10.73 1.40
CA ILE A 46 8.24 -10.00 2.67
C ILE A 46 8.45 -10.97 3.83
N ALA A 47 9.57 -10.78 4.54
CA ALA A 47 9.92 -11.64 5.68
C ALA A 47 8.84 -11.60 6.76
N GLY A 48 8.30 -12.77 7.12
CA GLY A 48 7.25 -12.91 8.14
C GLY A 48 5.82 -12.80 7.61
N TRP A 49 5.62 -12.66 6.30
CA TRP A 49 4.30 -12.73 5.66
C TRP A 49 3.98 -14.16 5.17
N LYS A 50 3.15 -14.29 4.13
CA LYS A 50 2.63 -15.57 3.64
C LYS A 50 3.73 -16.46 3.04
N SER A 51 3.56 -17.76 3.23
CA SER A 51 4.34 -18.80 2.57
C SER A 51 4.09 -18.78 1.05
N ILE A 52 5.02 -19.34 0.27
CA ILE A 52 5.01 -19.34 -1.21
C ILE A 52 3.66 -19.84 -1.80
N HIS A 53 2.94 -20.73 -1.12
CA HIS A 53 1.73 -21.35 -1.67
C HIS A 53 0.46 -20.49 -1.61
N GLU A 54 0.47 -19.33 -0.93
CA GLU A 54 -0.68 -18.41 -0.89
C GLU A 54 -0.23 -16.95 -1.01
N SER A 55 0.81 -16.66 -1.77
CA SER A 55 1.54 -15.42 -1.61
C SER A 55 0.87 -14.15 -2.15
N ASP A 56 -0.18 -14.26 -2.96
CA ASP A 56 -0.87 -13.09 -3.50
C ASP A 56 -1.54 -12.27 -2.38
N MET A 57 -1.22 -10.98 -2.38
CA MET A 57 -1.74 -9.96 -1.49
C MET A 57 -2.26 -8.77 -2.31
N LEU A 58 -3.08 -7.93 -1.68
CA LEU A 58 -3.66 -6.75 -2.32
C LEU A 58 -3.21 -5.49 -1.56
N LEU A 59 -2.50 -4.60 -2.25
CA LEU A 59 -2.10 -3.29 -1.74
C LEU A 59 -3.21 -2.30 -2.06
N LYS A 60 -3.92 -1.81 -1.03
CA LYS A 60 -5.03 -0.89 -1.17
C LYS A 60 -4.60 0.54 -0.83
N PRO A 61 -4.53 1.46 -1.82
CA PRO A 61 -4.15 2.85 -1.56
C PRO A 61 -5.12 3.57 -0.63
N ASP A 62 -4.54 4.33 0.31
CA ASP A 62 -5.22 5.24 1.20
C ASP A 62 -5.01 6.68 0.69
N LEU A 63 -6.10 7.32 0.27
CA LEU A 63 -6.07 8.64 -0.37
C LEU A 63 -6.27 9.79 0.61
N GLU A 64 -6.44 9.51 1.91
CA GLU A 64 -6.62 10.56 2.94
C GLU A 64 -5.38 11.44 3.07
N ARG A 65 -4.20 10.87 2.83
CA ARG A 65 -2.92 11.57 2.91
C ARG A 65 -2.05 11.25 1.71
N THR A 66 -1.85 12.26 0.88
CA THR A 66 -0.95 12.18 -0.28
C THR A 66 0.24 13.11 -0.10
N ILE A 67 1.43 12.66 -0.47
CA ILE A 67 2.69 13.41 -0.28
C ILE A 67 3.45 13.42 -1.61
N ILE A 68 3.99 14.56 -2.03
CA ILE A 68 4.98 14.58 -3.11
C ILE A 68 6.34 14.26 -2.50
N ASP A 69 7.03 13.26 -3.03
CA ASP A 69 8.37 12.91 -2.55
C ASP A 69 9.36 14.04 -2.92
N PRO A 70 10.01 14.68 -1.93
CA PRO A 70 10.92 15.79 -2.19
C PRO A 70 12.33 15.33 -2.62
N PHE A 71 12.60 14.03 -2.63
CA PHE A 71 13.92 13.46 -2.87
C PHE A 71 14.05 12.75 -4.21
N THR A 72 12.93 12.34 -4.83
CA THR A 72 12.94 11.70 -6.15
C THR A 72 13.25 12.71 -7.26
N SER A 73 14.08 12.31 -8.24
CA SER A 73 14.42 13.17 -9.38
C SER A 73 13.25 13.45 -10.32
N HIS A 74 12.29 12.53 -10.39
CA HIS A 74 11.04 12.64 -11.15
C HIS A 74 9.89 12.91 -10.19
N SER A 75 8.87 13.66 -10.63
CA SER A 75 7.73 14.01 -9.79
C SER A 75 6.98 12.75 -9.34
N THR A 76 7.08 12.40 -8.06
CA THR A 76 6.56 11.15 -7.52
C THR A 76 5.58 11.40 -6.39
N LEU A 77 4.37 10.84 -6.50
CA LEU A 77 3.34 10.88 -5.46
C LEU A 77 3.44 9.65 -4.58
N VAL A 78 3.69 9.85 -3.29
CA VAL A 78 3.65 8.80 -2.28
C VAL A 78 2.22 8.60 -1.79
N LEU A 79 1.78 7.35 -1.84
CA LEU A 79 0.54 6.87 -1.24
C LEU A 79 0.88 5.77 -0.23
N PHE A 80 0.34 5.89 0.98
CA PHE A 80 0.36 4.76 1.90
C PHE A 80 -0.70 3.76 1.50
N VAL A 81 -0.42 2.47 1.70
CA VAL A 81 -1.35 1.40 1.39
C VAL A 81 -1.63 0.56 2.64
N ASP A 82 -2.85 0.07 2.75
CA ASP A 82 -3.18 -1.04 3.64
C ASP A 82 -2.98 -2.36 2.87
N VAL A 83 -2.58 -3.42 3.57
CA VAL A 83 -2.38 -4.74 2.96
C VAL A 83 -3.58 -5.62 3.26
N LEU A 84 -4.22 -6.14 2.22
CA LEU A 84 -5.41 -6.98 2.30
C LEU A 84 -5.13 -8.39 1.78
N ASP A 85 -5.91 -9.36 2.25
CA ASP A 85 -5.92 -10.69 1.64
C ASP A 85 -6.47 -10.62 0.21
N ALA A 86 -5.78 -11.25 -0.75
CA ALA A 86 -6.16 -11.19 -2.16
C ALA A 86 -7.53 -11.82 -2.48
N VAL A 87 -7.98 -12.79 -1.68
CA VAL A 87 -9.22 -13.53 -1.91
C VAL A 87 -10.36 -12.92 -1.10
N LYS A 88 -10.17 -12.79 0.22
CA LYS A 88 -11.19 -12.30 1.14
C LYS A 88 -11.35 -10.79 1.11
N LYS A 89 -10.31 -10.06 0.67
CA LYS A 89 -10.24 -8.58 0.66
C LYS A 89 -10.39 -7.95 2.05
N ASP A 90 -10.13 -8.72 3.11
CA ASP A 90 -10.10 -8.23 4.47
C ASP A 90 -8.69 -7.77 4.89
N PRO A 91 -8.56 -6.91 5.90
CA PRO A 91 -7.26 -6.42 6.37
C PRO A 91 -6.36 -7.56 6.85
N TYR A 92 -5.16 -7.65 6.27
CA TYR A 92 -4.23 -8.72 6.57
C TYR A 92 -3.76 -8.66 8.03
N GLU A 93 -3.80 -9.79 8.72
CA GLU A 93 -3.58 -9.84 10.17
C GLU A 93 -2.14 -9.53 10.59
N ARG A 94 -1.18 -9.58 9.66
CA ARG A 94 0.23 -9.23 9.90
C ARG A 94 0.65 -7.91 9.29
N ASP A 95 -0.31 -7.12 8.79
CA ASP A 95 -0.06 -5.73 8.41
C ASP A 95 -0.09 -4.84 9.67
N PRO A 96 1.05 -4.22 10.04
CA PRO A 96 1.10 -3.33 11.20
C PRO A 96 0.11 -2.17 11.13
N ARG A 97 -0.15 -1.63 9.92
CA ARG A 97 -1.06 -0.48 9.74
C ARG A 97 -2.51 -0.90 9.99
N SER A 98 -2.92 -2.04 9.48
CA SER A 98 -4.24 -2.63 9.74
C SER A 98 -4.45 -2.94 11.23
N ILE A 99 -3.43 -3.42 11.94
CA ILE A 99 -3.49 -3.63 13.39
C ILE A 99 -3.69 -2.30 14.13
N ALA A 100 -2.94 -1.25 13.76
CA ALA A 100 -3.08 0.07 14.37
C ALA A 100 -4.51 0.64 14.17
N LYS A 101 -5.05 0.55 12.95
CA LYS A 101 -6.44 0.95 12.66
C LYS A 101 -7.46 0.18 13.50
N LYS A 102 -7.28 -1.14 13.67
CA LYS A 102 -8.13 -1.97 14.54
C LYS A 102 -8.05 -1.54 16.02
N ALA A 103 -6.87 -1.20 16.51
CA ALA A 103 -6.67 -0.70 17.88
C ALA A 103 -7.35 0.65 18.12
N GLU A 104 -7.24 1.60 17.18
CA GLU A 104 -7.95 2.88 17.26
C GLU A 104 -9.47 2.70 17.24
N ALA A 105 -9.98 1.79 16.39
CA ALA A 105 -11.40 1.48 16.33
C ALA A 105 -11.92 0.83 17.63
N TYR A 106 -11.09 0.02 18.29
CA TYR A 106 -11.41 -0.57 19.58
C TYR A 106 -11.54 0.49 20.68
N LEU A 107 -10.67 1.51 20.69
CA LEU A 107 -10.72 2.61 21.68
C LEU A 107 -11.97 3.49 21.55
N LYS A 108 -12.54 3.60 20.35
CA LYS A 108 -13.74 4.40 20.07
C LYS A 108 -15.05 3.71 20.50
N LYS A 109 -15.00 2.43 20.90
CA LYS A 109 -16.13 1.70 21.47
C LYS A 109 -16.23 1.96 22.97
#